data_AF-W6NIL2-F1
#
_entry.id   AF-W6NIL2-F1
#
_cell.length_a   1.000
_cell.length_b   1.000
_cell.length_c   1.000
_cell.angle_alpha   90.00
_cell.angle_beta   90.00
_cell.angle_gamma   90.00
#
_symmetry.space_group_name_H-M   'P 1'
#
loop_
_entity.id
_entity.type
_entity.pdbx_description
1 polymer ?
#
loop_
_entity_poly.entity_id
_entity_poly.type
_entity_poly.pdbx_seq_one_letter_code
_entity_poly.pdbx_strand_id
1 'polypeptide(L)'
;MMGQPMQRDGFEDFRRWRYDSKINLKTCHVWDRERHMFRKMYWKHILVGDFVHVSNEQEIPADVLFLRSSDENGTCYVETCNLDGETSLKQRLVPRHYLPFSQKGNDFTPPNFTGTVFCEPPDPAIYTIRAKIERAPGSFELITKDNMLLRGSRLRNTTFIEGIVLYAGKVAIS
;
A
#
# COMPACT_ATOMS: atom_id res chain seq x y z
N MET A 1 32.89 -3.85 -36.47
CA MET A 1 32.73 -2.82 -35.43
C MET A 1 31.24 -2.65 -35.19
N MET A 2 30.75 -3.05 -34.01
CA MET A 2 29.33 -3.24 -33.71
C MET A 2 28.61 -1.89 -33.61
N GLY A 3 27.68 -1.63 -34.51
CA GLY A 3 26.61 -0.67 -34.27
C GLY A 3 25.32 -1.44 -34.09
N GLN A 4 24.80 -1.56 -32.86
CA GLN A 4 23.37 -1.65 -32.51
C GLN A 4 23.15 -1.61 -30.96
N PRO A 5 23.35 -0.48 -30.24
CA PRO A 5 22.74 -0.31 -28.91
C PRO A 5 21.43 0.52 -28.97
N MET A 6 21.36 1.52 -29.85
CA MET A 6 20.38 2.61 -29.79
C MET A 6 18.95 2.26 -30.24
N GLN A 7 18.76 1.21 -31.05
CA GLN A 7 17.41 0.79 -31.50
C GLN A 7 16.66 -0.03 -30.44
N ARG A 8 17.37 -0.68 -29.51
CA ARG A 8 16.76 -1.44 -28.41
C ARG A 8 16.28 -0.51 -27.30
N ASP A 9 17.06 0.52 -26.99
CA ASP A 9 16.74 1.50 -25.93
C ASP A 9 15.41 2.24 -26.22
N GLY A 10 15.19 2.68 -27.46
CA GLY A 10 13.95 3.37 -27.84
C GLY A 10 12.68 2.49 -27.79
N PHE A 11 12.81 1.18 -27.98
CA PHE A 11 11.68 0.25 -27.91
C PHE A 11 11.35 -0.14 -26.46
N GLU A 12 12.35 -0.25 -25.60
CA GLU A 12 12.18 -0.46 -24.16
C GLU A 12 11.58 0.78 -23.48
N ASP A 13 12.03 1.99 -23.85
CA ASP A 13 11.46 3.26 -23.35
C ASP A 13 10.00 3.45 -23.78
N PHE A 14 9.64 3.08 -25.01
CA PHE A 14 8.24 3.16 -25.46
C PHE A 14 7.33 2.15 -24.73
N ARG A 15 7.84 0.95 -24.43
CA ARG A 15 7.11 -0.03 -23.61
C ARG A 15 6.95 0.43 -22.16
N ARG A 16 7.99 1.03 -21.56
CA ARG A 16 7.92 1.64 -20.22
C ARG A 16 6.87 2.76 -20.19
N TRP A 17 6.91 3.68 -21.16
CA TRP A 17 5.92 4.75 -21.25
C TRP A 17 4.47 4.25 -21.38
N ARG A 18 4.23 3.21 -22.20
CA ARG A 18 2.92 2.55 -22.32
C ARG A 18 2.49 1.87 -21.01
N TYR A 19 3.42 1.27 -20.28
CA TYR A 19 3.14 0.54 -19.03
C TYR A 19 2.87 1.51 -17.88
N ASP A 20 3.69 2.56 -17.75
CA ASP A 20 3.51 3.65 -16.79
C ASP A 20 2.19 4.38 -17.03
N SER A 21 1.82 4.62 -18.29
CA SER A 21 0.53 5.22 -18.63
C SER A 21 -0.66 4.37 -18.16
N LYS A 22 -0.58 3.03 -18.26
CA LYS A 22 -1.63 2.13 -17.78
C LYS A 22 -1.72 2.09 -16.26
N ILE A 23 -0.59 2.10 -15.56
CA ILE A 23 -0.55 2.15 -14.09
C ILE A 23 -1.09 3.49 -13.59
N ASN A 24 -0.72 4.59 -14.25
CA ASN A 24 -1.17 5.94 -13.88
C ASN A 24 -2.68 6.17 -14.04
N LEU A 25 -3.33 5.34 -14.86
CA LEU A 25 -4.79 5.35 -15.05
C LEU A 25 -5.54 4.46 -14.05
N LYS A 26 -4.84 3.64 -13.26
CA LYS A 26 -5.47 2.89 -12.17
C LYS A 26 -5.98 3.87 -11.10
N THR A 27 -7.07 3.47 -10.45
CA THR A 27 -7.73 4.28 -9.43
C THR A 27 -7.91 3.49 -8.15
N CYS A 28 -7.89 4.18 -7.01
CA CYS A 28 -8.20 3.66 -5.69
C CYS A 28 -9.12 4.64 -4.96
N HIS A 29 -9.76 4.21 -3.88
CA HIS A 29 -10.52 5.10 -3.01
C HIS A 29 -9.59 5.70 -1.95
N VAL A 30 -9.54 7.03 -1.85
CA VAL A 30 -8.70 7.79 -0.92
C VAL A 30 -9.60 8.64 -0.02
N TRP A 31 -9.29 8.71 1.27
CA TRP A 31 -10.05 9.51 2.24
C TRP A 31 -9.95 11.00 1.93
N ASP A 32 -11.11 11.63 1.73
CA ASP A 32 -11.25 13.07 1.59
C ASP A 32 -11.56 13.68 2.96
N ARG A 33 -10.62 14.45 3.50
CA ARG A 33 -10.75 15.08 4.82
C ARG A 33 -11.85 16.14 4.87
N GLU A 34 -12.12 16.83 3.76
CA GLU A 34 -13.14 17.89 3.71
C GLU A 34 -14.54 17.29 3.61
N ARG A 35 -14.68 16.21 2.84
CA ARG A 35 -15.97 15.56 2.59
C ARG A 35 -16.31 14.44 3.59
N HIS A 36 -15.37 14.08 4.45
CA HIS A 36 -15.49 12.96 5.40
C HIS A 36 -15.93 11.65 4.72
N MET A 37 -15.39 11.37 3.53
CA MET A 37 -15.71 10.15 2.79
C MET A 37 -14.56 9.71 1.89
N PHE A 38 -14.55 8.43 1.54
CA PHE A 38 -13.64 7.91 0.53
C PHE A 38 -14.08 8.32 -0.88
N ARG A 39 -13.17 8.90 -1.67
CA ARG A 39 -13.41 9.28 -3.07
C ARG A 39 -12.46 8.57 -4.01
N LYS A 40 -12.91 8.30 -5.23
CA LYS A 40 -12.08 7.71 -6.28
C LYS A 40 -10.99 8.69 -6.70
N MET A 41 -9.74 8.24 -6.72
CA MET A 41 -8.56 9.01 -7.10
C MET A 41 -7.60 8.18 -7.94
N TYR A 42 -6.91 8.80 -8.89
CA TYR A 42 -5.86 8.13 -9.68
C TYR A 42 -4.63 7.83 -8.81
N TRP A 43 -3.98 6.70 -9.08
CA TRP A 43 -2.79 6.27 -8.33
C TRP A 43 -1.67 7.30 -8.35
N LYS A 44 -1.50 8.03 -9.47
CA LYS A 44 -0.50 9.11 -9.61
C LYS A 44 -0.71 10.29 -8.65
N HIS A 45 -1.86 10.40 -8.00
CA HIS A 45 -2.19 11.47 -7.06
C HIS A 45 -2.17 11.00 -5.59
N ILE A 46 -1.89 9.72 -5.34
CA ILE A 46 -1.81 9.17 -3.98
C ILE A 46 -0.47 9.59 -3.37
N LEU A 47 -0.53 10.18 -2.17
CA LEU A 47 0.61 10.70 -1.44
C LEU A 47 0.84 9.91 -0.13
N VAL A 48 2.04 10.06 0.44
CA VAL A 48 2.34 9.52 1.77
C VAL A 48 1.42 10.18 2.80
N GLY A 49 0.85 9.38 3.69
CA GLY A 49 -0.12 9.81 4.70
C GLY A 49 -1.58 9.81 4.24
N ASP A 50 -1.85 9.53 2.96
CA ASP A 50 -3.21 9.29 2.50
C ASP A 50 -3.78 8.00 3.08
N PHE A 51 -5.05 8.04 3.48
CA PHE A 51 -5.77 6.82 3.84
C PHE A 51 -6.45 6.26 2.60
N VAL A 52 -6.24 4.98 2.36
CA VAL A 52 -6.79 4.27 1.21
C VAL A 52 -7.79 3.22 1.67
N HIS A 53 -8.83 3.05 0.86
CA HIS A 53 -9.77 1.94 0.94
C HIS A 53 -9.58 1.08 -0.31
N VAL A 54 -9.25 -0.19 -0.11
CA VAL A 54 -9.00 -1.14 -1.21
C VAL A 54 -10.00 -2.27 -1.09
N SER A 55 -10.76 -2.51 -2.16
CA SER A 55 -11.78 -3.56 -2.21
C SER A 55 -11.17 -4.89 -2.64
N ASN A 56 -11.88 -6.00 -2.41
CA ASN A 56 -11.45 -7.33 -2.83
C ASN A 56 -11.02 -7.37 -4.30
N GLU A 57 -10.03 -8.20 -4.62
CA GLU A 57 -9.46 -8.39 -5.96
C GLU A 57 -8.75 -7.15 -6.56
N GLN A 58 -8.71 -6.03 -5.83
CA GLN A 58 -7.97 -4.86 -6.27
C GLN A 58 -6.48 -4.98 -5.92
N GLU A 59 -5.64 -4.36 -6.75
CA GLU A 59 -4.22 -4.21 -6.44
C GLU A 59 -3.99 -3.09 -5.44
N ILE A 60 -3.03 -3.30 -4.55
CA ILE A 60 -2.61 -2.30 -3.57
C ILE A 60 -1.87 -1.15 -4.30
N PRO A 61 -2.29 0.12 -4.13
CA PRO A 61 -1.80 1.25 -4.93
C PRO A 61 -0.38 1.72 -4.57
N ALA A 62 0.03 1.52 -3.33
CA ALA A 62 1.25 2.03 -2.72
C ALA A 62 1.66 1.08 -1.58
N ASP A 63 2.79 1.32 -0.89
CA ASP A 63 3.09 0.55 0.31
C ASP A 63 2.27 1.11 1.48
N VAL A 64 1.39 0.28 2.02
CA VAL A 64 0.33 0.68 2.96
C VAL A 64 0.53 -0.02 4.28
N LEU A 65 0.47 0.74 5.37
CA LEU A 65 0.30 0.20 6.71
C LEU A 65 -1.16 -0.23 6.89
N PHE A 66 -1.36 -1.50 7.20
CA PHE A 66 -2.67 -2.11 7.35
C PHE A 66 -3.30 -1.72 8.70
N LEU A 67 -4.46 -1.06 8.67
CA LEU A 67 -5.11 -0.55 9.89
C LEU A 67 -6.46 -1.20 10.18
N ARG A 68 -7.19 -1.61 9.15
CA ARG A 68 -8.53 -2.18 9.30
C ARG A 68 -8.85 -3.16 8.19
N SER A 69 -9.51 -4.25 8.54
CA SER A 69 -10.04 -5.26 7.63
C SER A 69 -11.56 -5.34 7.71
N SER A 70 -12.18 -5.87 6.67
CA SER A 70 -13.54 -6.41 6.76
C SER A 70 -13.64 -7.70 7.61
N ASP A 71 -12.51 -8.39 7.82
CA ASP A 71 -12.44 -9.56 8.71
C ASP A 71 -12.27 -9.07 10.16
N GLU A 72 -13.17 -9.50 11.05
CA GLU A 72 -13.19 -9.13 12.47
C GLU A 72 -11.92 -9.52 13.23
N ASN A 73 -11.17 -10.51 12.72
CA ASN A 73 -9.87 -10.91 13.27
C ASN A 73 -8.74 -9.96 12.83
N GLY A 74 -9.04 -8.92 12.05
CA GLY A 74 -8.06 -7.95 11.57
C GLY A 74 -7.04 -8.56 10.61
N THR A 75 -7.47 -9.56 9.82
CA THR A 75 -6.59 -10.27 8.88
C THR A 75 -6.96 -9.95 7.43
N CYS A 76 -5.99 -10.04 6.52
CA CYS A 76 -6.26 -10.11 5.09
C CYS A 76 -5.22 -10.99 4.41
N TYR A 77 -5.46 -11.29 3.13
CA TYR A 77 -4.52 -12.04 2.31
C TYR A 77 -4.11 -11.22 1.11
N VAL A 78 -2.83 -11.22 0.80
CA VAL A 78 -2.31 -10.59 -0.41
C VAL A 78 -1.62 -11.63 -1.28
N GLU A 79 -1.95 -11.60 -2.56
CA GLU A 79 -1.31 -12.41 -3.58
C GLU A 79 -0.17 -11.61 -4.23
N THR A 80 1.01 -12.23 -4.31
CA THR A 80 2.16 -11.69 -5.04
C THR A 80 2.58 -12.67 -6.13
N CYS A 81 2.72 -12.20 -7.37
CA CYS A 81 3.32 -12.99 -8.44
C CYS A 81 4.84 -12.99 -8.30
N ASN A 82 5.44 -14.16 -8.27
CA ASN A 82 6.88 -14.35 -8.32
C ASN A 82 7.39 -14.25 -9.77
N LEU A 83 8.72 -14.16 -9.95
CA LEU A 83 9.36 -14.00 -11.27
C LEU A 83 9.17 -15.22 -12.21
N ASP A 84 8.91 -16.38 -11.63
CA ASP A 84 8.60 -17.66 -12.30
C ASP A 84 7.11 -17.81 -12.68
N GLY A 85 6.27 -16.83 -12.31
CA GLY A 85 4.83 -16.85 -12.55
C GLY A 85 4.01 -17.57 -11.48
N GLU A 86 4.65 -18.08 -10.42
CA GLU A 86 3.93 -18.66 -9.29
C GLU A 86 3.28 -17.58 -8.43
N THR A 87 2.05 -17.83 -7.97
CA THR A 87 1.35 -16.94 -7.06
C THR A 87 1.53 -17.40 -5.62
N SER A 88 1.99 -16.49 -4.75
CA SER A 88 2.12 -16.75 -3.32
C SER A 88 1.09 -15.93 -2.56
N LEU A 89 0.24 -16.61 -1.80
CA LEU A 89 -0.72 -15.97 -0.89
C LEU A 89 -0.05 -15.76 0.48
N LYS A 90 -0.06 -14.52 0.97
CA LYS A 90 0.54 -14.14 2.25
C LYS A 90 -0.50 -13.52 3.15
N GLN A 91 -0.65 -14.06 4.36
CA GLN A 91 -1.50 -13.47 5.38
C GLN A 91 -0.87 -12.21 5.96
N ARG A 92 -1.70 -11.21 6.22
CA ARG A 92 -1.35 -9.93 6.84
C ARG A 92 -2.28 -9.66 8.01
N LEU A 93 -1.78 -8.94 8.99
CA LEU A 93 -2.45 -8.67 10.26
C LEU A 93 -2.36 -7.19 10.58
N VAL A 94 -3.48 -6.59 10.98
CA VAL A 94 -3.47 -5.26 11.58
C VAL A 94 -2.61 -5.30 12.86
N PRO A 95 -1.88 -4.22 13.19
CA PRO A 95 -1.18 -4.15 14.48
C PRO A 95 -2.19 -4.31 15.62
N ARG A 96 -1.76 -4.94 16.72
CA ARG A 96 -2.67 -5.42 17.78
C ARG A 96 -3.49 -4.27 18.36
N HIS A 97 -2.89 -3.10 18.44
CA HIS A 97 -3.56 -1.92 18.97
C HIS A 97 -4.77 -1.48 18.12
N TYR A 98 -4.70 -1.67 16.79
CA TYR A 98 -5.74 -1.24 15.85
C TYR A 98 -6.73 -2.33 15.48
N LEU A 99 -6.56 -3.56 16.00
CA LEU A 99 -7.53 -4.65 15.86
C LEU A 99 -8.98 -4.24 16.15
N PRO A 100 -9.28 -3.42 17.19
CA PRO A 100 -10.65 -2.97 17.44
C PRO A 100 -11.30 -2.26 16.25
N PHE A 101 -10.55 -1.64 15.34
CA PHE A 101 -11.10 -0.98 14.14
C PHE A 101 -11.77 -1.95 13.17
N SER A 102 -11.42 -3.23 13.21
CA SER A 102 -12.00 -4.28 12.36
C SER A 102 -13.20 -4.98 13.01
N GLN A 103 -13.46 -4.75 14.31
CA GLN A 103 -14.54 -5.41 15.03
C GLN A 103 -15.91 -4.84 14.64
N LYS A 104 -16.93 -5.73 14.64
CA LYS A 104 -18.32 -5.34 14.36
C LYS A 104 -18.80 -4.24 15.31
N GLY A 105 -19.57 -3.30 14.76
CA GLY A 105 -20.13 -2.18 15.52
C GLY A 105 -19.15 -1.03 15.77
N ASN A 106 -17.92 -1.09 15.21
CA ASN A 106 -17.01 0.04 15.24
C ASN A 106 -17.19 0.95 14.02
N ASP A 107 -17.58 2.20 14.28
CA ASP A 107 -17.67 3.27 13.30
C ASP A 107 -16.31 3.94 13.05
N PHE A 108 -15.28 3.11 12.79
CA PHE A 108 -13.95 3.64 12.49
C PHE A 108 -14.01 4.53 11.24
N THR A 109 -13.43 5.72 11.38
CA THR A 109 -13.08 6.63 10.31
C THR A 109 -11.59 6.95 10.37
N PRO A 110 -10.92 7.25 9.24
CA PRO A 110 -9.50 7.57 9.24
C PRO A 110 -9.02 8.59 10.29
N PRO A 111 -9.77 9.66 10.63
CA PRO A 111 -9.42 10.57 11.73
C PRO A 111 -9.32 9.92 13.13
N ASN A 112 -9.92 8.75 13.35
CA ASN A 112 -9.79 8.02 14.63
C ASN A 112 -8.38 7.43 14.83
N PHE A 113 -7.58 7.32 13.76
CA PHE A 113 -6.18 6.95 13.88
C PHE A 113 -5.39 8.08 14.55
N THR A 114 -4.98 7.85 15.80
CA THR A 114 -4.15 8.78 16.58
C THR A 114 -2.77 8.17 16.79
N GLY A 115 -1.79 8.67 16.05
CA GLY A 115 -0.40 8.20 16.12
C GLY A 115 0.47 8.82 15.04
N THR A 116 1.77 8.90 15.31
CA THR A 116 2.78 9.29 14.33
C THR A 116 3.49 8.04 13.85
N VAL A 117 3.46 7.79 12.55
CA VAL A 117 4.22 6.69 11.95
C VAL A 117 5.61 7.21 11.57
N PHE A 118 6.63 6.62 12.17
CA PHE A 118 8.02 6.83 11.78
C PHE A 118 8.44 5.68 10.89
N CYS A 119 9.01 6.00 9.74
CA CYS A 119 9.47 5.02 8.78
C CYS A 119 10.84 5.43 8.23
N GLU A 120 11.81 4.53 8.26
CA GLU A 120 13.13 4.76 7.64
C GLU A 120 13.03 4.57 6.13
N PRO A 121 13.75 5.34 5.31
CA PRO A 121 13.79 5.13 3.87
C PRO A 121 14.06 3.65 3.52
N PRO A 122 13.41 3.09 2.49
CA PRO A 122 13.63 1.70 2.11
C PRO A 122 15.10 1.49 1.71
N ASP A 123 15.80 0.64 2.45
CA ASP A 123 17.19 0.25 2.17
C ASP A 123 17.19 -0.96 1.20
N PRO A 124 17.72 -0.83 -0.02
CA PRO A 124 17.79 -1.94 -0.97
C PRO A 124 18.62 -3.14 -0.49
N ALA A 125 19.56 -2.93 0.43
CA ALA A 125 20.45 -3.97 0.96
C ALA A 125 19.82 -4.74 2.12
N ILE A 126 18.80 -4.17 2.77
CA ILE A 126 18.14 -4.75 3.93
C ILE A 126 16.64 -4.83 3.62
N TYR A 127 16.16 -6.01 3.25
CA TYR A 127 14.72 -6.31 3.07
C TYR A 127 13.89 -6.18 4.37
N THR A 128 14.31 -5.35 5.32
CA THR A 128 13.67 -5.13 6.62
C THR A 128 13.05 -3.75 6.63
N ILE A 129 11.72 -3.73 6.68
CA ILE A 129 10.96 -2.54 7.02
C ILE A 129 11.31 -2.14 8.44
N ARG A 130 11.72 -0.89 8.63
CA ARG A 130 11.89 -0.26 9.94
C ARG A 130 10.86 0.85 10.07
N ALA A 131 9.72 0.50 10.63
CA ALA A 131 8.69 1.45 10.96
C ALA A 131 8.18 1.23 12.39
N LYS A 132 7.78 2.32 13.04
CA LYS A 132 7.16 2.29 14.36
C LYS A 132 6.01 3.29 14.40
N ILE A 133 5.00 3.00 15.21
CA ILE A 133 3.92 3.94 15.48
C ILE A 133 4.06 4.41 16.92
N GLU A 134 4.21 5.71 17.10
CA GLU A 134 4.29 6.35 18.41
C GLU A 134 3.01 7.15 18.66
N ARG A 135 2.35 6.90 19.80
CA ARG A 135 1.07 7.55 20.15
C ARG A 135 1.18 8.46 21.35
N ALA A 136 2.10 8.13 22.25
CA ALA A 136 2.47 8.93 23.41
C ALA A 136 3.99 8.86 23.55
N PRO A 137 4.62 9.90 24.13
CA PRO A 137 6.07 9.91 24.33
C PRO A 137 6.53 8.64 25.06
N GLY A 138 7.42 7.87 24.42
CA GLY A 138 7.98 6.64 24.99
C GLY A 138 7.12 5.38 24.84
N SER A 139 5.94 5.46 24.22
CA SER A 139 5.12 4.29 23.86
C SER A 139 5.05 4.12 22.35
N PHE A 140 5.73 3.09 21.85
CA PHE A 140 5.76 2.76 20.43
C PHE A 140 5.40 1.29 20.17
N GLU A 141 4.73 1.04 19.04
CA GLU A 141 4.50 -0.30 18.49
C GLU A 141 5.37 -0.47 17.24
N LEU A 142 6.13 -1.58 17.17
CA LEU A 142 6.98 -1.89 16.02
C LEU A 142 6.13 -2.45 14.88
N ILE A 143 6.38 -1.94 13.67
CA ILE A 143 5.72 -2.38 12.45
C ILE A 143 6.62 -3.35 11.71
N THR A 144 6.07 -4.53 11.44
CA THR A 144 6.74 -5.59 10.70
C THR A 144 6.16 -5.71 9.29
N LYS A 145 6.78 -6.56 8.47
CA LYS A 145 6.25 -6.89 7.14
C LYS A 145 4.82 -7.42 7.16
N ASP A 146 4.40 -8.07 8.26
CA ASP A 146 3.08 -8.68 8.36
C ASP A 146 1.97 -7.64 8.58
N ASN A 147 2.35 -6.43 8.96
CA ASN A 147 1.47 -5.28 9.11
C ASN A 147 1.44 -4.39 7.86
N MET A 148 2.15 -4.77 6.79
CA MET A 148 2.25 -3.98 5.56
C MET A 148 1.70 -4.70 4.34
N LEU A 149 1.03 -3.92 3.50
CA LEU A 149 0.56 -4.33 2.19
C LEU A 149 1.45 -3.65 1.15
N LEU A 150 2.13 -4.44 0.33
CA LEU A 150 3.11 -3.92 -0.63
C LEU A 150 2.42 -3.57 -1.95
N ARG A 151 2.88 -2.49 -2.59
CA ARG A 151 2.38 -2.03 -3.88
C ARG A 151 2.38 -3.16 -4.91
N GLY A 152 1.29 -3.27 -5.68
CA GLY A 152 1.15 -4.25 -6.76
C GLY A 152 0.80 -5.67 -6.29
N SER A 153 0.80 -5.96 -4.99
CA SER A 153 0.13 -7.15 -4.48
C SER A 153 -1.39 -7.02 -4.65
N ARG A 154 -2.10 -8.14 -4.72
CA ARG A 154 -3.56 -8.16 -4.93
C ARG A 154 -4.28 -8.63 -3.68
N LEU A 155 -5.30 -7.87 -3.26
CA LEU A 155 -6.11 -8.24 -2.10
C LEU A 155 -6.97 -9.46 -2.42
N ARG A 156 -7.01 -10.41 -1.48
CA ARG A 156 -7.79 -11.64 -1.57
C ARG A 156 -8.50 -11.92 -0.24
N ASN A 157 -9.57 -12.72 -0.32
CA ASN A 157 -10.27 -13.33 0.82
C ASN A 157 -10.84 -12.35 1.86
N THR A 158 -10.95 -11.06 1.52
CA THR A 158 -11.54 -10.02 2.37
C THR A 158 -12.29 -9.04 1.47
N THR A 159 -13.42 -8.49 1.93
CA THR A 159 -14.24 -7.61 1.09
C THR A 159 -13.57 -6.25 0.91
N PHE A 160 -12.88 -5.76 1.94
CA PHE A 160 -12.06 -4.56 1.87
C PHE A 160 -10.97 -4.52 2.94
N ILE A 161 -10.01 -3.64 2.73
CA ILE A 161 -9.07 -3.16 3.76
C ILE A 161 -9.02 -1.63 3.75
N GLU A 162 -8.61 -1.06 4.87
CA GLU A 162 -8.26 0.34 5.00
C GLU A 162 -6.87 0.47 5.65
N GLY A 163 -6.12 1.45 5.20
CA GLY A 163 -4.75 1.67 5.67
C GLY A 163 -4.20 3.02 5.29
N ILE A 164 -3.03 3.36 5.83
CA ILE A 164 -2.33 4.62 5.56
C ILE A 164 -1.11 4.36 4.67
N VAL A 165 -0.91 5.19 3.65
CA VAL A 165 0.22 5.10 2.73
C VAL A 165 1.51 5.49 3.45
N LEU A 166 2.48 4.58 3.49
CA LEU A 166 3.82 4.84 4.03
C LEU A 166 4.81 5.24 2.92
N TYR A 167 4.74 4.56 1.78
CA TYR A 167 5.56 4.89 0.61
C TYR A 167 4.70 4.92 -0.65
N ALA A 168 4.59 6.10 -1.25
CA ALA A 168 4.18 6.24 -2.63
C ALA A 168 5.46 6.09 -3.47
N GLY A 169 5.54 5.06 -4.32
CA GLY A 169 6.75 4.77 -5.11
C GLY A 169 7.24 5.99 -5.91
N LYS A 170 8.50 5.97 -6.36
CA LYS A 170 9.15 7.11 -7.03
C LYS A 170 8.20 7.78 -8.04
N VAL A 171 7.89 9.04 -7.78
CA VAL A 171 7.40 9.95 -8.81
C VAL A 171 8.50 9.99 -9.85
N ALA A 172 8.27 9.41 -11.02
CA ALA A 172 9.11 9.71 -12.18
C ALA A 172 8.82 11.18 -12.50
N ILE A 173 9.57 12.08 -11.88
CA ILE A 173 9.61 13.48 -12.27
C ILE A 173 10.43 13.49 -13.56
N SER A 174 9.72 13.59 -14.69
CA SER A 174 10.32 13.92 -15.99
C SER A 174 10.65 15.41 -16.05
#